data_AF-A0A939ZEF8-F1
#
_entry.id   AF-A0A939ZEF8-F1
#
_cell.length_a   1.000
_cell.length_b   1.000
_cell.length_c   1.000
_cell.angle_alpha   90.00
_cell.angle_beta   90.00
_cell.angle_gamma   90.00
#
_symmetry.space_group_name_H-M   'P 1'
#
loop_
_entity.id
_entity.type
_entity.pdbx_description
1 polymer ?
#
loop_
_entity_poly.entity_id
_entity_poly.type
_entity_poly.pdbx_seq_one_letter_code
_entity_poly.pdbx_strand_id
1 'polypeptide(L)'
;MGLADNPQLIGYVKRLRRALSEQGIPFDKKRFSPHITLIRKYSCRGGREIPVSDPPKGSMVATRVSLMRSERGKNGMIYTEIGSVG
;
A
#
# COMPACT_ATOMS: atom_id res chain seq x y z
N MET A 1 -7.88 0.38 10.89
CA MET A 1 -7.68 0.07 9.45
C MET A 1 -7.69 1.38 8.69
N GLY A 2 -6.76 1.58 7.74
CA GLY A 2 -6.45 2.91 7.18
C GLY A 2 -7.28 3.33 5.98
N LEU A 3 -8.13 2.45 5.45
CA LEU A 3 -9.08 2.73 4.37
C LEU A 3 -10.45 2.18 4.75
N ALA A 4 -11.52 2.83 4.26
CA ALA A 4 -12.87 2.29 4.29
C ALA A 4 -12.98 1.02 3.42
N ASP A 5 -13.98 0.18 3.68
CA ASP A 5 -14.20 -1.04 2.93
C ASP A 5 -14.40 -0.76 1.44
N ASN A 6 -13.59 -1.43 0.61
CA ASN A 6 -13.60 -1.24 -0.84
C ASN A 6 -13.51 -2.61 -1.55
N PRO A 7 -14.65 -3.25 -1.85
CA PRO A 7 -14.69 -4.56 -2.51
C PRO A 7 -14.03 -4.57 -3.89
N GLN A 8 -14.06 -3.45 -4.61
CA GLN A 8 -13.44 -3.33 -5.93
C GLN A 8 -11.91 -3.43 -5.84
N LEU A 9 -11.31 -2.73 -4.87
CA LEU A 9 -9.86 -2.82 -4.59
C LEU A 9 -9.46 -4.24 -4.18
N ILE A 10 -10.26 -4.90 -3.32
CA ILE A 10 -10.01 -6.29 -2.93
C ILE A 10 -10.09 -7.24 -4.14
N GLY A 11 -11.10 -7.07 -5.00
CA GLY A 11 -11.25 -7.83 -6.23
C GLY A 11 -10.09 -7.62 -7.20
N TYR A 12 -9.62 -6.38 -7.35
CA TYR A 12 -8.45 -6.05 -8.16
C TYR A 12 -7.19 -6.76 -7.65
N VAL A 13 -6.87 -6.67 -6.36
CA VAL A 13 -5.68 -7.31 -5.77
C VAL A 13 -5.71 -8.83 -5.92
N LYS A 14 -6.90 -9.45 -5.80
CA LYS A 14 -7.07 -10.90 -6.04
C LYS A 14 -6.71 -11.27 -7.48
N ARG A 15 -7.22 -10.53 -8.47
CA ARG A 15 -6.91 -10.79 -9.89
C ARG A 15 -5.42 -10.58 -10.19
N LEU A 16 -4.83 -9.50 -9.67
CA LEU A 16 -3.40 -9.20 -9.84
C LEU A 16 -2.52 -10.31 -9.26
N ARG A 17 -2.76 -10.73 -8.01
CA ARG A 17 -1.98 -11.80 -7.36
C ARG A 17 -2.12 -13.14 -8.08
N ARG A 18 -3.29 -13.44 -8.64
CA ARG A 18 -3.49 -14.63 -9.47
C ARG A 18 -2.64 -14.57 -10.75
N ALA A 19 -2.73 -13.46 -11.49
CA ALA A 19 -1.93 -13.28 -12.71
C ALA A 19 -0.42 -13.35 -12.45
N LEU A 20 0.07 -12.74 -11.35
CA LEU A 20 1.47 -12.87 -10.94
C LEU A 20 1.85 -14.33 -10.65
N SER A 21 0.99 -15.08 -9.94
CA SER A 21 1.21 -16.50 -9.64
C SER A 21 1.28 -17.34 -10.91
N GLU A 22 0.36 -17.13 -11.85
CA GLU A 22 0.30 -17.85 -13.14
C GLU A 22 1.55 -17.62 -13.99
N GLN A 23 2.17 -16.44 -13.87
CA GLN A 23 3.43 -16.09 -14.55
C GLN A 23 4.69 -16.43 -13.72
N GLY A 24 4.55 -17.07 -12.56
CA GLY A 24 5.68 -17.42 -11.69
C GLY A 24 6.39 -16.23 -11.03
N ILE A 25 5.75 -15.06 -10.99
CA ILE A 25 6.33 -13.84 -10.39
C ILE A 25 6.04 -13.81 -8.89
N PRO A 26 7.07 -13.78 -8.02
CA PRO A 26 6.86 -13.78 -6.58
C PRO A 26 6.28 -12.46 -6.06
N PHE A 27 5.44 -12.54 -5.03
CA PHE A 27 4.88 -11.40 -4.30
C PHE A 27 4.65 -11.75 -2.83
N ASP A 28 4.37 -10.75 -1.97
CA ASP A 28 4.07 -10.99 -0.56
C ASP A 28 2.72 -11.73 -0.38
N LYS A 29 2.80 -12.96 0.15
CA LYS A 29 1.66 -13.85 0.37
C LYS A 29 0.82 -13.51 1.61
N LYS A 30 1.24 -12.54 2.44
CA LYS A 30 0.44 -12.10 3.59
C LYS A 30 -0.95 -11.64 3.16
N ARG A 31 -1.91 -11.78 4.08
CA ARG A 31 -3.27 -11.27 3.90
C ARG A 31 -3.20 -9.79 3.54
N PHE A 32 -3.83 -9.41 2.44
CA PHE A 32 -3.88 -8.02 2.02
C PHE A 32 -4.70 -7.22 3.04
N SER A 33 -4.06 -6.20 3.62
CA SER A 33 -4.67 -5.25 4.55
C SER A 33 -4.40 -3.85 3.99
N PRO A 34 -5.35 -3.21 3.29
CA PRO A 34 -5.11 -1.93 2.63
C PRO A 34 -4.76 -0.85 3.66
N HIS A 35 -3.64 -0.16 3.43
CA HIS A 35 -3.16 0.92 4.29
C HIS A 35 -2.19 1.83 3.52
N ILE A 36 -2.03 3.05 4.02
CA ILE A 36 -0.96 3.97 3.61
C ILE A 36 0.03 4.03 4.78
N THR A 37 1.30 3.70 4.53
CA THR A 37 2.33 3.79 5.57
C THR A 37 2.68 5.25 5.81
N LEU A 38 2.46 5.75 7.04
CA LEU A 38 2.80 7.12 7.43
C LEU A 38 4.20 7.23 8.06
N ILE A 39 4.54 6.31 8.97
CA ILE A 39 5.79 6.32 9.73
C ILE A 39 6.35 4.89 9.78
N ARG A 40 7.68 4.74 9.65
CA ARG A 40 8.39 3.47 9.80
C ARG A 40 9.18 3.44 11.10
N LYS A 41 9.37 2.25 11.67
CA LYS A 41 10.13 2.03 12.93
C LYS A 41 9.62 2.90 14.09
N TYR A 42 8.32 3.13 14.14
CA TYR A 42 7.71 3.85 15.25
C TYR A 42 7.87 3.03 16.54
N SER A 43 8.45 3.64 17.56
CA SER A 43 8.60 3.05 18.90
C SER A 43 8.05 4.03 19.93
N CYS A 44 6.96 3.67 20.59
CA CYS A 44 6.49 4.42 21.76
C CYS A 44 7.35 4.11 22.97
N ARG A 45 8.13 5.09 23.45
CA ARG A 45 8.71 4.99 24.79
C ARG A 45 7.56 4.99 25.81
N GLY A 46 7.35 3.85 26.47
CA GLY A 46 6.43 3.71 27.60
C GLY A 46 5.03 3.14 27.28
N GLY A 47 4.87 2.35 26.21
CA GLY A 47 3.62 1.60 25.97
C GLY A 47 2.38 2.43 25.61
N ARG A 48 2.53 3.75 25.44
CA ARG A 48 1.44 4.63 25.01
C ARG A 48 1.05 4.32 23.57
N GLU A 49 -0.25 4.27 23.30
CA GLU A 49 -0.78 4.17 21.94
C GLU A 49 -0.39 5.39 21.10
N ILE A 50 -0.50 5.29 19.77
CA ILE A 50 -0.36 6.44 18.88
C ILE A 50 -1.37 7.50 19.35
N PRO A 51 -0.96 8.73 19.73
CA PRO A 51 -1.84 9.73 20.33
C PRO A 51 -2.66 10.44 19.25
N VAL A 52 -3.40 9.67 18.44
CA VAL A 52 -4.26 10.18 17.37
C VAL A 52 -5.66 9.61 17.60
N SER A 53 -6.44 10.33 18.39
CA SER A 53 -7.81 9.97 18.73
C SER A 53 -8.79 10.15 17.56
N ASP A 54 -8.49 11.07 16.64
CA ASP A 54 -9.24 11.30 15.40
C ASP A 54 -8.28 11.58 14.24
N PRO A 55 -7.91 10.57 13.43
CA PRO A 55 -7.02 10.78 12.29
C PRO A 55 -7.74 11.59 11.21
N PRO A 56 -7.00 12.43 10.45
CA PRO A 56 -7.60 13.19 9.35
C PRO A 56 -8.25 12.26 8.33
N LYS A 57 -9.48 12.60 7.94
CA LYS A 57 -10.26 11.86 6.95
C LYS A 57 -10.16 12.57 5.61
N GLY A 58 -9.87 11.81 4.57
CA GLY A 58 -9.85 12.28 3.19
C GLY A 58 -10.49 11.24 2.29
N SER A 59 -11.17 11.69 1.25
CA SER A 59 -11.70 10.85 0.20
C SER A 59 -11.21 11.34 -1.15
N MET A 60 -10.97 10.41 -2.07
CA MET A 60 -10.62 10.70 -3.44
C MET A 60 -11.05 9.54 -4.34
N VAL A 61 -11.16 9.81 -5.64
CA VAL A 61 -11.35 8.78 -6.65
C VAL A 61 -9.99 8.37 -7.19
N ALA A 62 -9.65 7.09 -7.07
CA ALA A 62 -8.48 6.52 -7.73
C ALA A 62 -8.85 6.15 -9.17
N THR A 63 -8.27 6.83 -10.16
CA THR A 63 -8.59 6.65 -11.58
C THR A 63 -7.66 5.69 -12.31
N ARG A 64 -6.51 5.36 -11.73
CA ARG A 64 -5.51 4.47 -12.34
C ARG A 64 -4.71 3.72 -11.29
N VAL A 65 -4.10 2.61 -11.71
CA VAL A 65 -3.10 1.86 -10.94
C VAL A 65 -1.76 1.93 -11.67
N SER A 66 -0.72 2.30 -10.92
CA SER A 66 0.64 2.45 -11.44
C SER A 66 1.53 1.28 -11.04
N LEU A 67 2.34 0.81 -11.97
CA LEU A 67 3.47 -0.06 -11.70
C LEU A 67 4.68 0.81 -11.33
N MET A 68 5.21 0.62 -10.13
CA MET A 68 6.28 1.44 -9.58
C MET A 68 7.57 0.63 -9.46
N ARG A 69 8.67 1.17 -9.97
CA ARG A 69 10.03 0.70 -9.68
C ARG A 69 10.55 1.41 -8.43
N SER A 70 11.13 0.67 -7.50
CA SER A 70 11.74 1.24 -6.29
C SER A 70 13.26 1.05 -6.27
N GLU A 71 14.00 2.12 -6.02
CA GLU A 71 15.47 2.11 -5.99
C GLU A 71 16.01 2.85 -4.76
N ARG A 72 17.13 2.37 -4.19
CA ARG A 72 17.79 3.06 -3.07
C ARG A 72 18.66 4.19 -3.61
N GLY A 73 18.25 5.43 -3.37
CA GLY A 73 19.09 6.62 -3.56
C GLY A 73 19.86 7.01 -2.29
N LYS A 74 20.62 8.11 -2.37
CA LYS A 74 21.41 8.64 -1.25
C LYS A 74 20.56 8.98 0.00
N ASN A 75 19.33 9.43 -0.21
CA ASN A 75 18.45 9.94 0.86
C ASN A 75 17.24 9.04 1.15
N GLY A 76 17.20 7.81 0.64
CA GLY A 76 16.08 6.90 0.88
C GLY A 76 15.63 6.14 -0.36
N MET A 77 14.37 5.69 -0.34
CA MET A 77 13.77 4.98 -1.48
C MET A 77 13.21 6.00 -2.48
N ILE A 78 13.56 5.84 -3.75
CA ILE A 78 13.01 6.58 -4.88
C ILE A 78 12.00 5.65 -5.56
N TYR A 79 10.81 6.17 -5.87
CA TYR A 79 9.76 5.44 -6.55
C TYR A 79 9.47 6.09 -7.90
N THR A 80 9.62 5.34 -8.98
CA THR A 80 9.43 5.81 -10.35
C THR A 80 8.31 5.02 -11.00
N GLU A 81 7.34 5.70 -11.59
CA GLU A 81 6.30 5.06 -12.40
C GLU A 81 6.93 4.51 -13.69
N ILE A 82 6.68 3.23 -13.99
CA ILE A 82 7.15 2.56 -15.22
C ILE A 82 6.00 2.07 -16.10
N GLY A 83 4.76 2.32 -15.69
CA GLY A 83 3.55 2.02 -16.44
C GLY A 83 2.31 2.28 -15.59
N SER A 84 1.16 2.47 -16.23
CA SER A 84 -0.13 2.59 -15.52
C SER A 84 -1.29 2.09 -16.37
N VAL A 85 -2.37 1.66 -15.72
CA VAL A 85 -3.64 1.31 -16.35
C VAL A 85 -4.77 2.03 -15.62
N GLY A 86 -5.77 2.55 -16.34
CA GLY A 86 -6.92 3.28 -15.81
C GLY A 86 -8.17 2.99 -16.64
#